data_AF-A0A258MWW6-F1
#
_entry.id   AF-A0A258MWW6-F1
#
_cell.length_a   1.000
_cell.length_b   1.000
_cell.length_c   1.000
_cell.angle_alpha   90.00
_cell.angle_beta   90.00
_cell.angle_gamma   90.00
#
_symmetry.space_group_name_H-M   'P 1'
#
loop_
_entity.id
_entity.type
_entity.pdbx_description
1 polymer ?
#
loop_
_entity_poly.entity_id
_entity_poly.type
_entity_poly.pdbx_seq_one_letter_code
_entity_poly.pdbx_strand_id
1 'polypeptide(L)'
;MATEIINRVGMDMCAPYGVYVNSEQVAIYDSEQEAEKHYDRLRRAAMTPQQRQRERDRQRTVMQTPISSPRYCVMYLKNGKEHHSAWLYCEARAQQGLAMMRAKYGERNAIIYVD
;
A
#
# COMPACT_ATOMS: atom_id res chain seq x y z
N MET A 1 -3.86 4.33 -28.86
CA MET A 1 -3.87 2.86 -28.99
C MET A 1 -3.27 2.28 -27.72
N ALA A 2 -4.03 1.47 -26.98
CA ALA A 2 -3.59 0.91 -25.71
C ALA A 2 -2.64 -0.26 -25.99
N THR A 3 -1.44 -0.23 -25.40
CA THR A 3 -0.40 -1.23 -25.57
C THR A 3 -0.60 -2.33 -24.54
N GLU A 4 -1.04 -3.51 -25.00
CA GLU A 4 -1.22 -4.69 -24.15
C GLU A 4 0.07 -5.54 -24.19
N ILE A 5 0.65 -5.82 -23.02
CA ILE A 5 1.83 -6.67 -22.85
C ILE A 5 1.37 -7.91 -22.08
N ILE A 6 1.40 -9.08 -22.70
CA ILE A 6 0.85 -10.32 -22.13
C ILE A 6 1.90 -11.45 -22.06
N ASN A 7 1.95 -12.05 -20.87
CA ASN A 7 2.40 -13.38 -20.40
C ASN A 7 3.89 -13.77 -20.32
N ARG A 8 4.27 -14.04 -19.07
CA ARG A 8 5.37 -14.89 -18.61
C ARG A 8 5.02 -16.36 -18.88
N VAL A 9 5.97 -17.13 -19.41
CA VAL A 9 5.93 -18.60 -19.38
C VAL A 9 7.21 -19.08 -18.70
N GLY A 10 7.05 -19.72 -17.54
CA GLY A 10 8.11 -20.48 -16.91
C GLY A 10 7.96 -21.96 -17.25
N MET A 11 9.00 -22.56 -17.80
CA MET A 11 9.22 -24.01 -17.80
C MET A 11 10.69 -24.26 -17.52
N ASP A 12 10.95 -25.16 -16.58
CA ASP A 12 12.27 -25.50 -16.05
C ASP A 12 13.28 -25.97 -17.10
N MET A 13 14.53 -25.56 -16.86
CA MET A 13 15.80 -26.13 -17.35
C MET A 13 16.17 -25.86 -18.83
N CYS A 14 17.06 -24.88 -19.01
CA CYS A 14 17.82 -24.56 -20.24
C CYS A 14 17.04 -24.03 -21.46
N ALA A 15 15.89 -23.37 -21.26
CA ALA A 15 15.32 -22.52 -22.30
C ALA A 15 15.88 -21.09 -22.15
N PRO A 16 16.51 -20.51 -23.18
CA PRO A 16 17.07 -19.18 -23.05
C PRO A 16 15.96 -18.12 -22.98
N TYR A 17 16.16 -17.10 -22.14
CA TYR A 17 15.21 -16.04 -21.87
C TYR A 17 15.17 -15.04 -23.03
N GLY A 18 14.09 -15.09 -23.80
CA GLY A 18 13.84 -14.16 -24.90
C GLY A 18 13.27 -12.83 -24.41
N VAL A 19 13.81 -11.71 -24.89
CA VAL A 19 13.21 -10.38 -24.75
C VAL A 19 12.54 -10.01 -26.05
N TYR A 20 11.25 -9.68 -25.98
CA TYR A 20 10.41 -9.40 -27.14
C TYR A 20 9.91 -7.95 -27.12
N VAL A 21 9.84 -7.32 -28.29
CA VAL A 21 9.23 -6.00 -28.50
C VAL A 21 8.26 -6.14 -29.67
N ASN A 22 7.00 -5.76 -29.50
CA ASN A 22 5.95 -5.92 -30.52
C ASN A 22 5.85 -7.35 -31.08
N SER A 23 6.02 -8.36 -30.21
CA SER A 23 6.04 -9.79 -30.57
C SER A 23 7.23 -10.24 -31.42
N GLU A 24 8.21 -9.36 -31.68
CA GLU A 24 9.48 -9.71 -32.32
C GLU A 24 10.57 -9.95 -31.27
N GLN A 25 11.34 -11.02 -31.44
CA GLN A 25 12.44 -11.34 -30.53
C GLN A 25 13.64 -10.44 -30.82
N VAL A 26 14.05 -9.65 -29.83
CA VAL A 26 15.14 -8.67 -29.97
C VAL A 26 16.44 -9.17 -29.34
N ALA A 27 16.34 -10.02 -28.31
CA ALA A 27 17.49 -10.61 -27.64
C ALA A 27 17.15 -11.94 -26.97
N ILE A 28 18.19 -12.74 -26.74
CA ILE A 28 18.14 -14.04 -26.08
C ILE A 28 19.24 -14.05 -25.01
N TYR A 29 18.91 -14.49 -23.80
CA TYR A 29 19.84 -14.56 -22.67
C TYR A 29 19.85 -15.94 -22.04
N ASP A 30 21.01 -16.37 -21.55
CA ASP A 30 21.12 -17.62 -20.80
C ASP A 30 20.70 -17.46 -19.33
N SER A 31 20.49 -16.22 -18.87
CA SER A 31 20.13 -15.87 -17.49
C SER A 31 18.90 -14.95 -17.43
N GLU A 32 17.98 -15.28 -16.53
CA GLU A 32 16.77 -14.49 -16.26
C GLU A 32 17.12 -13.06 -15.84
N GLN A 33 18.14 -12.90 -14.99
CA GLN A 33 18.56 -11.60 -14.48
C GLN A 33 19.08 -10.69 -15.60
N GLU A 34 19.71 -11.26 -16.63
CA GLU A 34 20.22 -10.49 -17.76
C GLU A 34 19.08 -10.07 -18.70
N ALA A 35 18.15 -10.98 -18.96
CA ALA A 35 16.92 -10.68 -19.69
C ALA A 35 16.09 -9.61 -18.99
N GLU A 36 15.94 -9.69 -17.66
CA GLU A 36 15.21 -8.72 -16.85
C GLU A 36 15.89 -7.33 -16.90
N LYS A 37 17.22 -7.27 -16.79
CA LYS A 37 17.97 -6.01 -16.95
C LYS A 37 17.82 -5.39 -18.34
N HIS A 38 17.71 -6.20 -19.39
CA HIS A 38 17.48 -5.69 -20.74
C HIS A 38 16.03 -5.21 -20.91
N TYR A 39 15.07 -5.99 -20.44
CA TYR A 39 13.66 -5.61 -20.40
C TYR A 39 13.46 -4.26 -19.69
N ASP A 40 14.05 -4.09 -18.49
CA ASP A 40 13.95 -2.85 -17.73
C ASP A 40 14.57 -1.65 -18.46
N ARG A 41 15.67 -1.86 -19.21
CA ARG A 41 16.27 -0.81 -20.04
C ARG A 41 15.33 -0.38 -21.16
N LEU A 42 14.75 -1.32 -21.91
CA LEU A 42 13.79 -1.04 -22.98
C LEU A 42 12.55 -0.35 -22.44
N ARG A 43 12.03 -0.86 -21.32
CA ARG A 43 10.86 -0.30 -20.63
C ARG A 43 11.10 1.15 -20.19
N ARG A 44 12.27 1.46 -19.64
CA ARG A 44 12.64 2.84 -19.25
C ARG A 44 12.83 3.75 -20.46
N ALA A 45 13.35 3.24 -21.56
CA ALA A 45 13.54 4.00 -22.80
C ALA A 45 12.20 4.34 -23.49
N ALA A 46 11.21 3.46 -23.39
CA ALA A 46 9.86 3.67 -23.92
C ALA A 46 9.01 4.67 -23.10
N MET A 47 9.40 4.95 -21.84
CA MET A 47 8.66 5.86 -20.97
C MET A 47 9.05 7.33 -21.15
N THR A 48 8.05 8.20 -21.16
CA THR A 48 8.26 9.65 -21.05
C THR A 48 8.84 10.04 -19.67
N PRO A 49 9.51 11.19 -19.53
CA PRO A 49 10.00 11.66 -18.24
C PRO A 49 8.92 11.74 -17.14
N GLN A 50 7.70 12.14 -17.49
CA GLN A 50 6.58 12.19 -16.55
C GLN A 50 6.13 10.80 -16.07
N GLN A 51 6.11 9.80 -16.96
CA GLN A 51 5.79 8.43 -16.61
C GLN A 51 6.86 7.82 -15.69
N ARG A 52 8.14 8.07 -15.98
CA ARG A 52 9.25 7.65 -15.12
C ARG A 52 9.13 8.23 -13.70
N GLN A 53 8.76 9.50 -13.59
CA GLN A 53 8.56 10.15 -12.30
C GLN A 53 7.40 9.51 -11.52
N ARG A 54 6.23 9.32 -12.15
CA ARG A 54 5.07 8.67 -11.53
C ARG A 54 5.38 7.25 -11.06
N GLU A 55 6.12 6.48 -11.85
CA GLU A 55 6.49 5.12 -11.49
C GLU A 55 7.46 5.09 -10.31
N ARG A 56 8.43 6.00 -10.27
CA ARG A 56 9.31 6.18 -9.11
C ARG A 56 8.53 6.52 -7.84
N ASP A 57 7.58 7.46 -7.94
CA ASP A 57 6.74 7.85 -6.81
C ASP A 57 5.85 6.69 -6.35
N ARG A 58 5.28 5.91 -7.28
CA ARG A 58 4.52 4.70 -6.97
C ARG A 58 5.39 3.66 -6.24
N GLN A 59 6.59 3.38 -6.74
CA GLN A 59 7.51 2.44 -6.08
C GLN A 59 7.89 2.91 -4.68
N ARG A 60 8.12 4.22 -4.50
CA ARG A 60 8.38 4.82 -3.19
C ARG A 60 7.21 4.59 -2.24
N THR A 61 5.97 4.83 -2.68
CA THR A 61 4.77 4.64 -1.85
C THR A 61 4.53 3.16 -1.51
N VAL A 62 4.78 2.24 -2.45
CA VAL A 62 4.60 0.79 -2.23
C VAL A 62 5.62 0.23 -1.23
N MET A 63 6.86 0.74 -1.24
CA MET A 63 7.90 0.32 -0.29
C MET A 63 7.79 0.98 1.08
N GLN A 64 6.95 2.00 1.23
CA GLN A 64 6.63 2.55 2.54
C GLN A 64 5.63 1.63 3.21
N THR A 65 6.00 1.07 4.37
CA THR A 65 5.04 0.43 5.27
C THR A 65 3.89 1.43 5.49
N PRO A 66 2.62 1.04 5.32
CA PRO A 66 1.53 1.94 5.62
C PRO A 66 1.71 2.40 7.07
N ILE A 67 1.83 3.71 7.27
CA ILE A 67 1.82 4.29 8.61
C ILE A 67 0.42 4.02 9.14
N SER A 68 0.24 2.92 9.88
CA SER A 68 -1.03 2.64 10.55
C SER A 68 -1.23 3.74 11.58
N SER A 69 -2.02 4.75 11.21
CA SER A 69 -2.37 5.82 12.13
C SER A 69 -3.10 5.20 13.32
N PRO A 70 -2.71 5.52 14.58
CA PRO A 70 -3.36 4.97 15.76
C PRO A 70 -4.86 5.23 15.71
N ARG A 71 -5.65 4.24 16.11
CA ARG A 71 -7.11 4.34 16.15
C ARG A 71 -7.56 4.49 17.59
N TYR A 72 -8.39 5.51 17.83
CA TYR A 72 -8.88 5.86 19.16
C TYR A 72 -10.37 5.56 19.24
N CYS A 73 -10.85 4.98 20.33
CA CYS A 73 -12.28 4.95 20.65
C CYS A 73 -12.51 5.36 22.10
N VAL A 74 -13.66 5.93 22.40
CA VAL A 74 -14.07 6.25 23.77
C VAL A 74 -14.96 5.13 24.27
N MET A 75 -14.49 4.39 25.27
CA MET A 75 -15.27 3.36 25.97
C MET A 75 -15.89 3.98 27.22
N TYR A 76 -17.15 3.67 27.49
CA TYR A 76 -17.85 4.21 28.65
C TYR A 76 -18.92 3.27 29.22
N LEU A 77 -19.23 3.45 30.50
CA LEU A 77 -20.26 2.72 31.22
C LEU A 77 -21.54 3.55 31.31
N LYS A 78 -22.66 2.97 30.86
CA LYS A 78 -24.00 3.53 31.06
C LYS A 78 -24.84 2.49 31.79
N ASN A 79 -25.26 2.81 33.02
CA ASN A 79 -26.03 1.91 33.88
C ASN A 79 -25.37 0.52 34.05
N GLY A 80 -24.05 0.50 34.21
CA GLY A 80 -23.26 -0.74 34.37
C GLY A 80 -23.05 -1.55 33.09
N LYS A 81 -23.51 -1.06 31.92
CA LYS A 81 -23.26 -1.68 30.61
C LYS A 81 -22.19 -0.91 29.86
N GLU A 82 -21.30 -1.65 29.21
CA GLU A 82 -20.24 -1.08 28.37
C GLU A 82 -20.79 -0.61 27.02
N HIS A 83 -20.29 0.54 26.59
CA HIS A 83 -20.54 1.14 25.29
C HIS A 83 -19.24 1.72 24.74
N HIS A 84 -19.19 1.89 23.42
CA HIS A 84 -18.05 2.50 22.73
C HIS A 84 -18.51 3.48 21.67
N SER A 85 -17.69 4.49 21.39
CA SER A 85 -17.85 5.35 20.23
C SER A 85 -17.38 4.66 18.94
N ALA A 86 -17.63 5.30 17.80
CA ALA A 86 -16.91 4.97 16.57
C ALA A 86 -15.39 5.19 16.75
N TRP A 87 -14.61 4.49 15.93
CA TRP A 87 -13.16 4.70 15.83
C TRP A 87 -12.84 6.06 15.23
N LEU A 88 -11.85 6.73 15.81
CA LEU A 88 -11.34 8.03 15.41
C LEU A 88 -9.86 7.89 15.06
N TYR A 89 -9.38 8.64 14.08
CA TYR A 89 -7.95 8.69 13.70
C TYR A 89 -7.26 9.95 14.24
N CYS A 90 -7.92 10.68 15.13
CA CYS A 90 -7.46 11.95 15.66
C CYS A 90 -7.64 11.97 17.18
N GLU A 91 -6.51 12.03 17.89
CA GLU A 91 -6.47 12.03 19.36
C GLU A 91 -7.28 13.19 19.95
N ALA A 92 -7.18 14.39 19.39
CA ALA A 92 -7.90 15.56 19.90
C ALA A 92 -9.41 15.38 19.91
N ARG A 93 -9.98 14.70 18.90
CA ARG A 93 -11.41 14.37 18.86
C ARG A 93 -11.78 13.31 19.89
N ALA A 94 -10.89 12.33 20.12
CA ALA A 94 -11.08 11.32 21.15
C ALA A 94 -11.08 11.95 22.56
N GLN A 95 -10.18 12.91 22.82
CA GLN A 95 -10.13 13.66 24.08
C GLN A 95 -11.40 14.50 24.31
N GLN A 96 -11.92 15.17 23.27
CA GLN A 96 -13.21 15.86 23.36
C GLN A 96 -14.36 14.89 23.65
N GLY A 97 -14.39 13.74 22.98
CA GLY A 97 -15.35 12.66 23.23
C GLY A 97 -15.29 12.16 24.67
N LEU A 98 -14.08 11.94 25.18
CA LEU A 98 -13.83 11.51 26.56
C LEU A 98 -14.37 12.54 27.56
N ALA A 99 -14.07 13.82 27.38
CA ALA A 99 -14.56 14.88 28.26
C ALA A 99 -16.10 14.93 28.30
N MET A 100 -16.75 14.78 27.14
CA MET A 100 -18.21 14.71 27.08
C MET A 100 -18.78 13.49 27.81
N MET A 101 -18.18 12.31 27.62
CA MET A 101 -18.65 11.08 28.27
C MET A 101 -18.40 11.10 29.76
N ARG A 102 -17.28 11.65 30.23
CA ARG A 102 -16.98 11.86 31.64
C ARG A 102 -17.95 12.83 32.31
N ALA A 103 -18.27 13.94 31.65
CA ALA A 103 -19.27 14.88 32.14
C ALA A 103 -20.68 14.25 32.24
N LYS A 104 -21.02 13.36 31.30
CA LYS A 104 -22.36 12.74 31.23
C LYS A 104 -22.54 11.51 32.12
N TYR A 105 -21.51 10.68 32.21
CA TYR A 105 -21.59 9.35 32.84
C TYR A 105 -20.68 9.22 34.06
N GLY A 106 -19.85 10.22 34.36
CA GLY A 106 -18.94 10.26 35.49
C GLY A 106 -17.47 10.08 35.08
N GLU A 107 -16.57 10.74 35.82
CA GLU A 107 -15.14 10.83 35.50
C GLU A 107 -14.45 9.46 35.37
N ARG A 108 -14.85 8.49 36.21
CA ARG A 108 -14.30 7.14 36.25
C ARG A 108 -14.97 6.15 35.29
N ASN A 109 -16.04 6.57 34.62
CA ASN A 109 -16.87 5.70 33.80
C ASN A 109 -16.58 5.84 32.31
N ALA A 110 -15.55 6.59 31.91
CA ALA A 110 -15.15 6.71 30.51
C ALA A 110 -13.62 6.79 30.36
N ILE A 111 -13.10 6.11 29.33
CA ILE A 111 -11.68 6.02 28.97
C ILE A 111 -11.50 6.09 27.46
N ILE A 112 -10.27 6.41 27.01
CA ILE A 112 -9.86 6.24 25.62
C ILE A 112 -9.13 4.90 25.49
N TYR A 113 -9.54 4.11 24.52
CA TYR A 113 -8.84 2.93 24.05
C TYR A 113 -8.10 3.26 22.75
N VAL A 114 -6.86 2.77 22.62
CA VAL A 114 -6.02 2.98 21.44
C VAL A 114 -5.62 1.62 20.88
N ASP A 115 -5.84 1.44 19.57
CA ASP A 115 -5.41 0.28 18.78
C ASP A 115 -4.23 0.64 17.86
#